data_AF-A0A7J3FB96-F1
#
_entry.id   AF-A0A7J3FB96-F1
#
_cell.length_a   1.000
_cell.length_b   1.000
_cell.length_c   1.000
_cell.angle_alpha   90.00
_cell.angle_beta   90.00
_cell.angle_gamma   90.00
#
_symmetry.space_group_name_H-M   'P 1'
#
loop_
_entity.id
_entity.type
_entity.pdbx_description
1 polymer ?
#
loop_
_entity_poly.entity_id
_entity_poly.type
_entity_poly.pdbx_seq_one_letter_code
_entity_poly.pdbx_strand_id
1 'polypeptide(L)'
;MRRNEKETNDLFRSILLLLSASALASLVILLFKLKGGVQGIIVGAIVVAVLIYWLIEINKIFKESKKPHPPSGHELFYDLFEDEEGITILVRMPGRFNDVEVKVSGENLEIKGDGKLIQRLQIPKEAKLKEKSYVKGVLQIRLQKAAKSDRKISAYKV
;
A
#
# COMPACT_ATOMS: atom_id res chain seq x y z
N MET A 1 26.84 -2.50 -4.50
CA MET A 1 27.19 -2.66 -3.08
C MET A 1 26.72 -1.52 -2.17
N ARG A 2 26.76 -0.22 -2.57
CA ARG A 2 26.37 0.93 -1.70
C ARG A 2 24.90 1.05 -1.24
N ARG A 3 23.94 0.34 -1.83
CA ARG A 3 22.50 0.52 -1.51
C ARG A 3 22.09 -0.24 -0.23
N ASN A 4 22.62 -1.46 -0.05
CA ASN A 4 22.32 -2.29 1.11
C ASN A 4 22.89 -1.70 2.42
N GLU A 5 24.03 -1.01 2.33
CA GLU A 5 24.68 -0.39 3.50
C GLU A 5 23.85 0.75 4.10
N LYS A 6 23.09 1.49 3.28
CA LYS A 6 22.22 2.58 3.77
C LYS A 6 20.98 2.06 4.49
N GLU A 7 20.26 1.11 3.89
CA GLU A 7 19.09 0.49 4.55
C GLU A 7 19.47 -0.19 5.86
N THR A 8 20.60 -0.92 5.87
CA THR A 8 21.08 -1.58 7.08
C THR A 8 21.33 -0.54 8.18
N ASN A 9 22.01 0.56 7.88
CA ASN A 9 22.26 1.64 8.82
C ASN A 9 20.99 2.33 9.34
N ASP A 10 19.96 2.50 8.51
CA ASP A 10 18.69 3.12 8.91
C ASP A 10 17.87 2.20 9.82
N LEU A 11 17.89 0.88 9.56
CA LEU A 11 17.31 -0.13 10.44
C LEU A 11 18.06 -0.20 11.77
N PHE A 12 19.40 -0.21 11.73
CA PHE A 12 20.23 -0.19 12.94
C PHE A 12 19.98 1.06 13.78
N ARG A 13 19.86 2.25 13.17
CA ARG A 13 19.50 3.50 13.86
C ARG A 13 18.13 3.43 14.50
N SER A 14 17.14 2.89 13.79
CA SER A 14 15.77 2.76 14.30
C SER A 14 15.71 1.78 15.48
N ILE A 15 16.42 0.66 15.39
CA ILE A 15 16.54 -0.33 16.47
C ILE A 15 17.29 0.29 17.66
N LEU A 16 18.38 1.02 17.44
CA LEU A 16 19.12 1.74 18.48
C LEU A 16 18.26 2.80 19.19
N LEU A 17 17.43 3.51 18.45
CA LEU A 17 16.49 4.49 19.04
C LEU A 17 15.43 3.80 19.90
N LEU A 18 14.87 2.68 19.44
CA LEU A 18 13.92 1.88 20.22
C LEU A 18 14.55 1.29 21.48
N LEU A 19 15.76 0.73 21.37
CA LEU A 19 16.48 0.19 22.52
C LEU A 19 16.85 1.27 23.53
N SER A 20 17.33 2.44 23.07
CA SER A 20 17.70 3.54 23.97
C SER A 20 16.49 4.15 24.66
N ALA A 21 15.35 4.31 23.96
CA ALA A 21 14.09 4.74 24.57
C ALA A 21 13.57 3.73 25.60
N SER A 22 13.65 2.44 25.29
CA SER A 22 13.24 1.36 26.22
C SER A 22 14.14 1.29 27.46
N ALA A 23 15.46 1.43 27.28
CA ALA A 23 16.42 1.47 28.38
C ALA A 23 16.18 2.69 29.27
N LEU A 24 15.89 3.86 28.69
CA LEU A 24 15.60 5.08 29.45
C LEU A 24 14.29 4.96 30.25
N ALA A 25 13.23 4.42 29.65
CA ALA A 25 11.98 4.14 30.34
C ALA A 25 12.19 3.16 31.50
N SER A 26 12.97 2.10 31.27
CA SER A 26 13.32 1.11 32.30
C SER A 26 14.12 1.72 33.44
N LEU A 27 15.08 2.59 33.12
CA LEU A 27 15.88 3.31 34.11
C LEU A 27 15.03 4.26 34.96
N VAL A 28 14.10 4.98 34.33
CA VAL A 28 13.15 5.84 35.04
C VAL A 28 12.30 5.01 36.01
N ILE A 29 11.73 3.89 35.56
CA ILE A 29 10.95 2.98 36.42
C ILE A 29 11.80 2.44 37.59
N LEU A 30 13.07 2.09 37.33
CA LEU A 30 13.98 1.60 38.35
C LEU A 30 14.31 2.68 39.39
N LEU A 31 14.52 3.93 38.96
CA LEU A 31 14.73 5.07 39.85
C LEU A 31 13.51 5.37 40.73
N PHE A 32 12.29 5.22 40.18
CA PHE A 32 11.06 5.31 40.97
C PHE A 32 10.90 4.15 41.96
N LYS A 33 11.46 2.97 41.68
CA LYS A 33 11.50 1.84 42.62
C LYS A 33 12.48 2.04 43.77
N LEU A 34 13.63 2.70 43.56
CA LEU A 34 14.67 2.85 44.61
C LEU A 34 14.26 3.74 45.80
N LYS A 35 13.24 4.59 45.67
CA LYS A 35 12.65 5.38 46.77
C LYS A 35 11.19 5.02 47.08
N GLY A 36 10.63 4.01 46.41
CA GLY A 36 9.18 3.91 46.20
C GLY A 36 8.42 3.11 47.26
N GLY A 37 7.78 3.80 48.20
CA GLY A 37 6.54 3.32 48.84
C GLY A 37 5.34 3.38 47.87
N VAL A 38 4.13 3.59 48.38
CA VAL A 38 2.84 3.63 47.61
C VAL A 38 2.91 4.47 46.31
N GLN A 39 3.74 5.51 46.26
CA GLN A 39 3.94 6.34 45.06
C GLN A 39 4.50 5.56 43.85
N GLY A 40 5.35 4.56 44.06
CA GLY A 40 5.86 3.71 42.98
C GLY A 40 4.77 2.84 42.34
N ILE A 41 3.75 2.47 43.12
CA ILE A 41 2.59 1.71 42.64
C ILE A 41 1.72 2.58 41.73
N ILE A 42 1.49 3.85 42.13
CA ILE A 42 0.69 4.80 41.33
C ILE A 42 1.37 5.05 39.99
N VAL A 43 2.68 5.36 40.00
CA VAL A 43 3.45 5.61 38.77
C VAL A 43 3.51 4.35 37.90
N GLY A 44 3.74 3.19 38.51
CA GLY A 44 3.72 1.90 37.78
C GLY A 44 2.38 1.62 37.10
N ALA A 45 1.27 1.87 37.79
CA ALA A 45 -0.08 1.69 37.23
C ALA A 45 -0.34 2.62 36.05
N ILE A 46 0.11 3.89 36.13
CA ILE A 46 -0.01 4.85 35.02
C ILE A 46 0.80 4.38 33.81
N VAL A 47 2.05 3.94 34.02
CA VAL A 47 2.89 3.43 32.92
C VAL A 47 2.25 2.20 32.26
N VAL A 48 1.73 1.27 33.04
CA VAL A 48 1.04 0.08 32.52
C VAL A 48 -0.21 0.47 31.74
N ALA A 49 -1.02 1.40 32.25
CA ALA A 49 -2.20 1.90 31.55
C ALA A 49 -1.85 2.57 30.21
N VAL A 50 -0.77 3.35 30.18
CA VAL A 50 -0.27 3.99 28.95
C VAL A 50 0.20 2.93 27.94
N LEU A 51 0.93 1.90 28.38
CA LEU A 51 1.37 0.80 27.50
C LEU A 51 0.18 0.04 26.93
N ILE A 52 -0.84 -0.25 27.75
CA ILE A 52 -2.07 -0.90 27.30
C ILE A 52 -2.79 -0.02 26.27
N TYR A 53 -2.90 1.28 26.53
CA TYR A 53 -3.51 2.23 25.59
C TYR A 53 -2.81 2.23 24.24
N TRP A 54 -1.47 2.30 24.23
CA TRP A 54 -0.69 2.24 23.00
C TRP A 54 -0.85 0.91 22.27
N LEU A 55 -0.88 -0.22 22.98
CA LEU A 55 -1.14 -1.53 22.36
C LEU A 55 -2.52 -1.58 21.70
N ILE A 56 -3.55 -1.01 22.34
CA ILE A 56 -4.90 -0.94 21.77
C ILE A 56 -4.91 -0.06 20.52
N GLU A 57 -4.30 1.13 20.57
CA GLU A 57 -4.28 2.06 19.43
C GLU A 57 -3.48 1.49 18.26
N ILE A 58 -2.32 0.89 18.52
CA ILE A 58 -1.53 0.17 17.50
C ILE A 58 -2.38 -0.94 16.90
N ASN A 59 -3.02 -1.77 17.73
CA ASN A 59 -3.86 -2.85 17.24
C ASN A 59 -5.08 -2.33 16.46
N LYS A 60 -5.61 -1.15 16.79
CA LYS A 60 -6.69 -0.48 16.04
C LYS A 60 -6.21 -0.02 14.66
N ILE A 61 -5.01 0.57 14.57
CA ILE A 61 -4.37 0.91 13.28
C ILE A 61 -4.12 -0.36 12.45
N PHE A 62 -3.65 -1.44 13.09
CA PHE A 62 -3.49 -2.75 12.44
C PHE A 62 -4.83 -3.40 12.04
N LYS A 63 -5.91 -3.15 12.78
CA LYS A 63 -7.24 -3.69 12.50
C LYS A 63 -7.97 -2.88 11.42
N GLU A 64 -7.71 -1.58 11.34
CA GLU A 64 -8.17 -0.71 10.26
C GLU A 64 -7.41 -0.97 8.96
N SER A 65 -6.11 -1.30 9.02
CA SER A 65 -5.35 -1.83 7.87
C SER A 65 -5.70 -3.27 7.50
N LYS A 66 -6.40 -4.01 8.37
CA LYS A 66 -7.04 -5.31 8.07
C LYS A 66 -8.47 -5.20 7.52
N LYS A 67 -9.02 -3.99 7.33
CA LYS A 67 -10.08 -3.84 6.31
C LYS A 67 -9.44 -4.29 4.99
N PRO A 68 -10.11 -5.13 4.18
CA PRO A 68 -9.52 -5.71 2.99
C PRO A 68 -9.22 -4.60 1.97
N HIS A 69 -8.09 -3.92 2.16
CA HIS A 69 -7.37 -3.33 1.06
C HIS A 69 -6.91 -4.52 0.22
N PRO A 70 -7.16 -4.51 -1.10
CA PRO A 70 -6.58 -5.51 -1.97
C PRO A 70 -5.06 -5.52 -1.73
N PRO A 71 -4.42 -6.69 -1.75
CA PRO A 71 -3.04 -6.83 -1.30
C PRO A 71 -2.14 -5.88 -2.09
N SER A 72 -1.73 -4.78 -1.47
CA SER A 72 -0.66 -3.91 -1.95
C SER A 72 0.67 -4.60 -1.69
N GLY A 73 0.85 -5.75 -2.34
CA GLY A 73 2.14 -6.39 -2.51
C GLY A 73 2.92 -5.61 -3.55
N HIS A 74 3.72 -4.65 -3.08
CA HIS A 74 4.60 -3.80 -3.87
C HIS A 74 3.84 -2.76 -4.70
N GLU A 75 4.01 -1.48 -4.37
CA GLU A 75 3.62 -0.39 -5.27
C GLU A 75 4.41 -0.55 -6.57
N LEU A 76 3.83 -1.25 -7.53
CA LEU A 76 4.32 -1.26 -8.89
C LEU A 76 4.16 0.15 -9.41
N PHE A 77 5.25 0.76 -9.83
CA PHE A 77 5.20 2.03 -10.52
C PHE A 77 4.43 1.81 -11.83
N TYR A 78 3.24 2.40 -11.89
CA TYR A 78 2.45 2.46 -13.09
C TYR A 78 2.22 3.91 -13.48
N ASP A 79 2.43 4.21 -14.76
CA ASP A 79 2.05 5.49 -15.35
C ASP A 79 0.71 5.29 -16.07
N LEU A 80 -0.25 6.15 -15.75
CA LEU A 80 -1.58 6.15 -16.38
C LEU A 80 -1.74 7.42 -17.20
N PHE A 81 -2.01 7.23 -18.49
CA PHE A 81 -2.28 8.30 -19.44
C PHE A 81 -3.70 8.14 -19.95
N GLU A 82 -4.48 9.20 -19.89
CA GLU A 82 -5.84 9.24 -20.40
C GLU A 82 -5.89 10.21 -21.58
N ASP A 83 -6.35 9.72 -22.74
CA ASP A 83 -6.51 10.51 -23.96
C ASP A 83 -7.96 10.43 -24.47
N GLU A 84 -8.23 11.08 -25.62
CA GLU A 84 -9.55 11.08 -26.25
C GLU A 84 -9.93 9.69 -26.82
N GLU A 85 -8.95 8.83 -27.10
CA GLU A 85 -9.14 7.50 -27.68
C GLU A 85 -9.31 6.40 -26.60
N GLY A 86 -8.86 6.62 -25.36
CA GLY A 86 -8.86 5.63 -24.29
C GLY A 86 -7.95 5.94 -23.10
N ILE A 87 -7.46 4.87 -22.47
CA ILE A 87 -6.58 4.89 -21.30
C ILE A 87 -5.38 3.99 -21.62
N THR A 88 -4.18 4.51 -21.54
CA THR A 88 -2.93 3.75 -21.63
C THR A 88 -2.31 3.61 -20.26
N ILE A 89 -2.04 2.37 -19.86
CA ILE A 89 -1.42 2.03 -18.57
C ILE A 89 -0.08 1.37 -18.88
N LEU A 90 0.99 1.94 -18.34
CA LEU A 90 2.34 1.36 -18.37
C LEU A 90 2.68 0.83 -16.99
N VAL A 91 2.94 -0.45 -16.87
CA VAL A 91 3.27 -1.10 -15.59
C VAL A 91 4.69 -1.65 -15.67
N ARG A 92 5.56 -1.23 -14.74
CA ARG A 92 6.90 -1.83 -14.61
C ARG A 92 6.80 -3.13 -13.80
N MET A 93 7.09 -4.26 -14.44
CA MET A 93 6.99 -5.58 -13.84
C MET A 93 8.28 -5.94 -13.08
N PRO A 94 8.20 -6.45 -11.84
CA PRO A 94 9.37 -6.77 -11.04
C PRO A 94 9.89 -8.16 -11.43
N GLY A 95 10.97 -8.19 -12.21
CA GLY A 95 11.58 -9.44 -12.67
C GLY A 95 11.14 -9.86 -14.08
N ARG A 96 11.55 -11.08 -14.47
CA ARG A 96 11.23 -11.68 -15.76
C ARG A 96 10.08 -12.66 -15.57
N PHE A 97 8.98 -12.41 -16.27
CA PHE A 97 7.82 -13.31 -16.33
C PHE A 97 7.83 -14.02 -17.67
N ASN A 98 7.56 -15.33 -17.68
CA ASN A 98 7.47 -16.11 -18.90
C ASN A 98 6.10 -15.95 -19.56
N ASP A 99 5.06 -15.84 -18.74
CA ASP A 99 3.70 -15.54 -19.17
C ASP A 99 3.10 -14.36 -18.40
N VAL A 100 2.43 -13.46 -19.13
CA VAL A 100 1.76 -12.28 -18.57
C VAL A 100 0.33 -12.22 -19.09
N GLU A 101 -0.62 -12.40 -18.16
CA GLU A 101 -2.04 -12.37 -18.42
C GLU A 101 -2.64 -11.06 -17.91
N VAL A 102 -3.49 -10.44 -18.73
CA VAL A 102 -4.23 -9.23 -18.40
C VAL A 102 -5.71 -9.54 -18.60
N LYS A 103 -6.51 -9.36 -17.55
CA LYS A 103 -7.96 -9.62 -17.55
C LYS A 103 -8.72 -8.38 -17.10
N VAL A 104 -9.72 -8.00 -17.88
CA VAL A 104 -10.69 -6.98 -17.47
C VAL A 104 -11.93 -7.69 -16.93
N SER A 105 -12.36 -7.33 -15.73
CA SER A 105 -13.54 -7.87 -15.06
C SER A 105 -14.34 -6.73 -14.43
N GLY A 106 -15.35 -6.24 -15.15
CA GLY A 106 -16.16 -5.10 -14.75
C GLY A 106 -15.33 -3.82 -14.68
N GLU A 107 -15.14 -3.30 -13.47
CA GLU A 107 -14.34 -2.10 -13.16
C GLU A 107 -12.91 -2.42 -12.75
N ASN A 108 -12.47 -3.66 -12.88
CA ASN A 108 -11.15 -4.09 -12.43
C ASN A 108 -10.31 -4.62 -13.59
N LEU A 109 -9.06 -4.19 -13.63
CA LEU A 109 -8.00 -4.75 -14.44
C LEU A 109 -7.10 -5.62 -13.57
N GLU A 110 -7.07 -6.91 -13.83
CA GLU A 110 -6.18 -7.87 -13.18
C GLU A 110 -4.97 -8.15 -14.06
N ILE A 111 -3.79 -8.08 -13.46
CA ILE A 111 -2.52 -8.42 -14.07
C ILE A 111 -1.96 -9.63 -13.33
N LYS A 112 -1.71 -10.70 -14.07
CA LYS A 112 -1.09 -11.94 -13.56
C LYS A 112 0.21 -12.20 -14.28
N GLY A 113 1.21 -12.67 -13.56
CA GLY A 113 2.46 -13.17 -14.13
C GLY A 113 2.70 -14.60 -13.66
N ASP A 114 3.00 -15.50 -14.59
CA ASP A 114 3.19 -16.93 -14.34
C ASP A 114 2.05 -17.55 -13.49
N GLY A 115 0.81 -17.17 -13.80
CA GLY A 115 -0.41 -17.64 -13.12
C GLY A 115 -0.70 -17.00 -11.75
N LYS A 116 0.19 -16.15 -11.21
CA LYS A 116 -0.01 -15.47 -9.92
C LYS A 116 -0.53 -14.05 -10.12
N LEU A 117 -1.51 -13.65 -9.30
CA LEU A 117 -2.00 -12.27 -9.29
C LEU A 117 -0.88 -11.34 -8.81
N ILE A 118 -0.52 -10.39 -9.67
CA ILE A 118 0.52 -9.39 -9.41
C ILE A 118 -0.13 -8.08 -8.98
N GLN A 119 -1.14 -7.60 -9.72
CA GLN A 119 -1.80 -6.33 -9.44
C GLN A 119 -3.27 -6.37 -9.83
N ARG A 120 -4.10 -5.63 -9.09
CA ARG A 120 -5.45 -5.26 -9.50
C ARG A 120 -5.57 -3.74 -9.51
N LEU A 121 -6.02 -3.17 -10.61
CA LEU A 121 -6.24 -1.72 -10.78
C LEU A 121 -7.73 -1.46 -11.03
N GLN A 122 -8.27 -0.41 -10.44
CA GLN A 122 -9.61 0.07 -10.80
C GLN A 122 -9.53 0.84 -12.12
N ILE A 123 -10.46 0.55 -13.02
CA ILE A 123 -10.61 1.19 -14.32
C ILE A 123 -12.07 1.67 -14.49
N PRO A 124 -12.34 2.68 -15.34
CA PRO A 124 -13.70 3.17 -15.54
C PRO A 124 -14.65 2.06 -16.02
N LYS A 125 -15.92 2.14 -15.59
CA LYS A 125 -16.99 1.28 -16.09
C LYS A 125 -16.96 1.31 -17.62
N GLU A 126 -17.01 0.12 -18.23
CA GLU A 126 -17.10 -0.08 -19.68
C GLU A 126 -15.78 0.07 -20.47
N ALA A 127 -14.63 0.20 -19.80
CA ALA A 127 -13.33 0.12 -20.46
C ALA A 127 -13.07 -1.32 -20.98
N LYS A 128 -12.70 -1.45 -22.26
CA LYS A 128 -12.36 -2.73 -22.90
C LYS A 128 -10.89 -2.82 -23.24
N LEU A 129 -10.28 -4.00 -23.07
CA LEU A 129 -8.89 -4.24 -23.47
C LEU A 129 -8.78 -4.16 -24.99
N LYS A 130 -8.01 -3.19 -25.49
CA LYS A 130 -7.71 -2.99 -26.91
C LYS A 130 -6.41 -3.67 -27.30
N GLU A 131 -5.37 -3.48 -26.51
CA GLU A 131 -4.03 -3.97 -26.82
C GLU A 131 -3.25 -4.29 -25.54
N LYS A 132 -2.41 -5.33 -25.59
CA LYS A 132 -1.42 -5.66 -24.56
C LYS A 132 -0.05 -5.89 -25.22
N SER A 133 1.01 -5.34 -24.63
CA SER A 133 2.39 -5.57 -25.07
C SER A 133 3.31 -5.67 -23.85
N TYR A 134 4.20 -6.66 -23.84
CA TYR A 134 5.19 -6.84 -22.78
C TYR A 134 6.58 -6.87 -23.39
N VAL A 135 7.38 -5.83 -23.11
CA VAL A 135 8.72 -5.67 -23.67
C VAL A 135 9.68 -5.27 -22.56
N LYS A 136 10.74 -6.07 -22.38
CA LYS A 136 11.87 -5.78 -21.47
C LYS A 136 11.43 -5.42 -20.03
N GLY A 137 10.42 -6.10 -19.49
CA GLY A 137 9.94 -5.85 -18.14
C GLY A 137 8.92 -4.72 -18.01
N VAL A 138 8.45 -4.15 -19.11
CA VAL A 138 7.38 -3.14 -19.12
C VAL A 138 6.14 -3.72 -19.80
N LEU A 139 5.02 -3.72 -19.08
CA LEU A 139 3.71 -4.12 -19.59
C LEU A 139 2.93 -2.86 -19.98
N GLN A 140 2.66 -2.73 -21.28
CA GLN A 140 1.80 -1.70 -21.84
C GLN A 140 0.40 -2.27 -22.08
N ILE A 141 -0.61 -1.60 -21.54
CA ILE A 141 -2.02 -1.97 -21.64
C ILE A 141 -2.76 -0.77 -22.21
N ARG A 142 -3.46 -0.96 -23.33
CA ARG A 142 -4.36 0.05 -23.88
C ARG A 142 -5.80 -0.39 -23.69
N LEU A 143 -6.56 0.47 -23.04
CA LEU A 143 -7.99 0.29 -22.82
C LEU A 143 -8.74 1.31 -23.67
N GLN A 144 -9.77 0.87 -24.38
CA GLN A 144 -10.69 1.76 -25.06
C GLN A 144 -11.86 2.06 -24.12
N LYS A 145 -12.17 3.33 -23.92
CA LYS A 145 -13.42 3.73 -23.25
C LYS A 145 -14.58 3.37 -24.17
N ALA A 146 -15.65 2.80 -23.63
CA ALA A 146 -16.88 2.73 -24.41
C ALA A 146 -17.27 4.15 -24.84
N ALA A 147 -17.48 4.34 -26.14
CA ALA A 147 -17.84 5.62 -26.69
C ALA A 147 -19.00 6.19 -25.87
N LYS A 148 -18.80 7.39 -25.31
CA LYS A 148 -19.85 8.18 -24.71
C LYS A 148 -20.97 8.24 -25.75
N SER A 149 -22.08 7.55 -25.49
CA SER A 149 -23.24 7.57 -26.37
C SER A 149 -23.60 9.03 -26.59
N ASP A 150 -23.34 9.53 -27.80
CA ASP A 150 -23.77 10.84 -28.27
C ASP A 150 -25.30 10.82 -28.33
N ARG A 151 -25.94 10.97 -27.17
CA ARG A 151 -27.34 11.37 -27.12
C ARG A 151 -27.35 12.81 -27.60
N LYS A 152 -27.48 13.00 -28.92
CA LYS A 152 -28.07 14.20 -29.50
C LYS A 152 -29.32 14.51 -28.70
N ILE A 153 -29.25 15.53 -27.85
CA ILE A 153 -30.43 16.13 -27.25
C ILE A 153 -31.16 16.76 -28.43
N SER A 154 -32.16 16.03 -28.93
CA SER A 154 -33.13 16.55 -29.89
C SER A 154 -33.88 17.69 -29.21
N ALA A 155 -33.48 18.93 -29.49
CA ALA A 155 -34.26 20.09 -29.15
C ALA A 155 -35.61 19.98 -29.87
N TYR A 156 -36.67 19.69 -29.11
CA TYR A 156 -38.03 19.91 -29.57
C TYR A 156 -38.22 21.43 -29.70
N LYS A 157 -38.48 21.86 -30.93
CA LYS A 157 -38.96 23.20 -31.26
C LYS A 157 -40.42 23.29 -30.81
N VAL A 158 -40.71 24.23 -29.91
CA VAL A 158 -42.07 24.76 -29.67
C VAL A 158 -42.12 26.13 -30.33
#